data_AF-A0AB37SUD6-F1
#
_entry.id   AF-A0AB37SUD6-F1
#
_cell.length_a   1.000
_cell.length_b   1.000
_cell.length_c   1.000
_cell.angle_alpha   90.00
_cell.angle_beta   90.00
_cell.angle_gamma   90.00
#
_symmetry.space_group_name_H-M   'P 1'
#
loop_
_entity.id
_entity.type
_entity.pdbx_description
1 polymer ?
#
loop_
_entity_poly.entity_id
_entity_poly.type
_entity_poly.pdbx_seq_one_letter_code
_entity_poly.pdbx_strand_id
1 'polypeptide(L)'
;MVGPVGDHRAEVVKVVSETFRLDPAEIEFDAPLEELGIDSKGRIRLLSALEIYHDVRIDLDQLDRFTDIGSVAEVLAEALGGNAGGSDERR
;
A
#
# COMPACT_ATOMS: atom_id res chain seq x y z
N MET A 1 15.75 -2.88 20.47
CA MET A 1 14.96 -1.69 20.08
C MET A 1 14.64 -1.87 18.61
N VAL A 2 13.54 -2.57 18.31
CA VAL A 2 13.02 -2.66 16.94
C VAL A 2 12.51 -1.25 16.64
N GLY A 3 12.97 -0.62 15.57
CA GLY A 3 12.43 0.68 15.15
C GLY A 3 10.90 0.59 15.03
N PRO A 4 10.15 1.71 15.09
CA PRO A 4 8.71 1.63 14.89
C PRO A 4 8.51 0.89 13.57
N VAL A 5 7.89 -0.29 13.62
CA VAL A 5 7.43 -0.99 12.41
C VAL A 5 6.58 0.05 11.72
N GLY A 6 7.10 0.57 10.61
CA GLY A 6 6.74 1.89 10.12
C GLY A 6 5.24 1.96 9.89
N ASP A 7 4.57 2.84 10.62
CA ASP A 7 3.17 3.11 10.36
C ASP A 7 3.08 3.85 9.03
N HIS A 8 3.02 3.09 7.94
CA HIS A 8 2.94 3.60 6.57
C HIS A 8 1.50 3.95 6.18
N ARG A 9 0.56 3.98 7.14
CA ARG A 9 -0.85 4.29 6.85
C ARG A 9 -1.02 5.68 6.26
N ALA A 10 -0.27 6.66 6.75
CA ALA A 10 -0.32 8.03 6.21
C ALA A 10 0.12 8.10 4.74
N GLU A 11 1.13 7.32 4.34
CA GLU A 11 1.59 7.23 2.96
C GLU A 11 0.53 6.56 2.08
N VAL A 12 -0.05 5.45 2.54
CA VAL A 12 -1.13 4.77 1.82
C VAL A 12 -2.34 5.68 1.64
N VAL A 13 -2.77 6.40 2.69
CA VAL A 13 -3.88 7.37 2.61
C VAL A 13 -3.59 8.44 1.56
N LYS A 14 -2.36 8.95 1.52
CA LYS A 14 -1.97 9.93 0.51
C LYS A 14 -2.11 9.36 -0.91
N VAL A 15 -1.57 8.16 -1.15
CA VAL A 15 -1.67 7.51 -2.48
C VAL A 15 -3.12 7.22 -2.85
N VAL A 16 -3.93 6.74 -1.91
CA VAL A 16 -5.37 6.49 -2.12
C VAL A 16 -6.10 7.80 -2.44
N SER A 17 -5.87 8.85 -1.66
CA SER A 17 -6.45 10.18 -1.88
C SER A 17 -6.10 10.73 -3.27
N GLU A 18 -4.84 10.66 -3.67
CA GLU A 18 -4.39 11.16 -4.97
C GLU A 18 -4.88 10.30 -6.14
N THR A 19 -4.96 8.98 -5.97
CA THR A 19 -5.38 8.02 -7.00
C THR A 19 -6.90 8.03 -7.22
N PHE A 20 -7.67 8.05 -6.13
CA PHE A 20 -9.13 7.95 -6.16
C PHE A 20 -9.84 9.30 -5.97
N ARG A 21 -9.08 10.40 -5.82
CA ARG A 21 -9.62 11.76 -5.58
C ARG A 21 -10.52 11.82 -4.34
N LEU A 22 -10.17 11.06 -3.30
CA LEU A 22 -10.86 11.04 -2.02
C LEU A 22 -10.23 12.07 -1.06
N ASP A 23 -11.03 12.60 -0.14
CA ASP A 23 -10.51 13.46 0.93
C ASP A 23 -9.78 12.59 1.97
N PRO A 24 -8.50 12.86 2.30
CA PRO A 24 -7.78 12.09 3.31
C PRO A 24 -8.44 12.14 4.70
N ALA A 25 -9.28 13.14 4.99
CA ALA A 25 -10.03 13.22 6.24
C ALA A 25 -11.22 12.24 6.29
N GLU A 26 -11.71 11.77 5.15
CA GLU A 26 -12.83 10.83 5.04
C GLU A 26 -12.33 9.37 4.92
N ILE A 27 -11.01 9.14 4.86
CA ILE A 27 -10.42 7.81 4.76
C ILE A 27 -10.20 7.24 6.16
N GLU A 28 -11.06 6.31 6.55
CA GLU A 28 -10.95 5.51 7.77
C GLU A 28 -9.94 4.37 7.58
N PHE A 29 -8.99 4.22 8.51
CA PHE A 29 -7.89 3.24 8.35
C PHE A 29 -8.35 1.79 8.47
N ASP A 30 -9.34 1.54 9.32
CA ASP A 30 -9.89 0.22 9.61
C ASP A 30 -11.13 -0.07 8.75
N ALA A 31 -11.54 0.89 7.89
CA ALA A 31 -12.64 0.67 6.96
C ALA A 31 -12.19 -0.18 5.77
N PRO A 32 -13.07 -1.08 5.30
CA PRO A 32 -12.77 -1.87 4.11
C PRO A 32 -12.68 -0.96 2.88
N LEU A 33 -11.74 -1.27 1.98
CA LEU A 33 -11.52 -0.52 0.75
C LEU A 33 -12.80 -0.39 -0.11
N GLU A 34 -13.68 -1.38 -0.04
CA GLU A 34 -14.98 -1.37 -0.74
C GLU A 34 -15.89 -0.22 -0.28
N GLU A 35 -15.84 0.16 1.00
CA GLU A 35 -16.59 1.32 1.53
C GLU A 35 -16.06 2.65 0.99
N LEU A 36 -14.77 2.70 0.65
CA LEU A 36 -14.13 3.83 -0.03
C LEU A 36 -14.40 3.85 -1.55
N GLY A 37 -15.16 2.88 -2.07
CA GLY A 37 -15.44 2.71 -3.50
C GLY A 37 -14.29 2.06 -4.29
N ILE A 38 -13.38 1.37 -3.59
CA ILE A 38 -12.24 0.67 -4.20
C ILE A 38 -12.60 -0.82 -4.37
N ASP A 39 -13.15 -1.15 -5.53
CA ASP A 39 -13.48 -2.53 -5.93
C ASP A 39 -12.23 -3.33 -6.35
N SER A 40 -12.41 -4.55 -6.88
CA SER A 40 -11.33 -5.41 -7.40
C SER A 40 -10.42 -4.72 -8.43
N LYS A 41 -10.99 -3.88 -9.32
CA LYS A 41 -10.19 -3.08 -10.28
C LYS A 41 -9.49 -1.91 -9.61
N GLY A 42 -10.10 -1.35 -8.57
CA GLY A 42 -9.51 -0.31 -7.73
C GLY A 42 -8.28 -0.84 -7.01
N ARG A 43 -8.34 -2.03 -6.42
CA ARG A 43 -7.19 -2.68 -5.77
C ARG A 43 -5.99 -2.82 -6.70
N ILE A 44 -6.19 -3.27 -7.93
CA ILE A 44 -5.10 -3.39 -8.92
C ILE A 44 -4.49 -2.01 -9.22
N ARG A 45 -5.35 -0.98 -9.40
CA ARG A 45 -4.87 0.40 -9.61
C ARG A 45 -4.11 0.93 -8.41
N LEU A 46 -4.57 0.65 -7.19
CA LEU A 46 -3.91 1.04 -5.96
C LEU A 46 -2.54 0.37 -5.83
N LEU A 47 -2.45 -0.93 -6.12
CA LEU A 47 -1.18 -1.66 -6.13
C LEU A 47 -0.19 -1.00 -7.09
N SER A 48 -0.59 -0.78 -8.35
CA SER A 48 0.27 -0.10 -9.32
C SER A 48 0.64 1.33 -8.92
N ALA A 49 -0.28 2.05 -8.27
CA ALA A 49 0.01 3.39 -7.77
C ALA A 49 1.05 3.37 -6.65
N LEU A 50 0.95 2.43 -5.70
CA LEU A 50 1.91 2.26 -4.60
C LEU A 50 3.30 1.88 -5.13
N GLU A 51 3.37 0.95 -6.08
CA GLU A 51 4.62 0.57 -6.74
C GLU A 51 5.31 1.78 -7.39
N ILE A 52 4.56 2.59 -8.13
CA ILE A 52 5.08 3.79 -8.81
C ILE A 52 5.47 4.88 -7.81
N TYR A 53 4.66 5.13 -6.78
CA TYR A 53 4.91 6.19 -5.80
C TYR A 53 6.14 5.91 -4.93
N HIS A 54 6.34 4.65 -4.55
CA HIS A 54 7.39 4.26 -3.63
C HIS A 54 8.59 3.58 -4.32
N ASP A 55 8.55 3.44 -5.64
CA ASP A 55 9.55 2.72 -6.46
C ASP A 55 9.82 1.29 -5.92
N VAL A 56 8.73 0.59 -5.59
CA VAL A 56 8.74 -0.80 -5.07
C VAL A 56 8.04 -1.73 -6.04
N ARG A 57 8.23 -3.04 -5.85
CA ARG A 57 7.43 -4.07 -6.52
C ARG A 57 6.64 -4.84 -5.48
N ILE A 58 5.35 -5.02 -5.73
CA ILE A 58 4.43 -5.76 -4.87
C ILE A 58 3.81 -6.86 -5.73
N ASP A 59 4.01 -8.11 -5.33
CA ASP A 59 3.44 -9.25 -6.04
C ASP A 59 1.91 -9.18 -6.07
N LEU A 60 1.32 -9.53 -7.22
CA LEU A 60 -0.14 -9.55 -7.40
C LEU A 60 -0.86 -10.49 -6.43
N ASP A 61 -0.18 -11.52 -5.90
CA ASP A 61 -0.73 -12.41 -4.88
C ASP A 61 -1.01 -11.67 -3.55
N GLN A 62 -0.36 -10.52 -3.31
CA GLN A 62 -0.62 -9.68 -2.14
C GLN A 62 -1.90 -8.85 -2.29
N LEU A 63 -2.51 -8.81 -3.47
CA LEU A 63 -3.75 -8.07 -3.73
C LEU A 63 -4.93 -8.59 -2.88
N ASP A 64 -4.92 -9.88 -2.52
CA ASP A 64 -5.90 -10.47 -1.61
C ASP A 64 -5.82 -9.90 -0.19
N ARG A 65 -4.65 -9.36 0.20
CA ARG A 65 -4.45 -8.67 1.50
C ARG A 65 -4.91 -7.21 1.48
N PHE A 66 -5.35 -6.67 0.33
CA PHE A 66 -5.81 -5.28 0.23
C PHE A 66 -7.24 -5.16 0.75
N THR A 67 -7.47 -5.46 2.03
CA THR A 67 -8.77 -5.41 2.68
C THR A 67 -9.11 -4.01 3.15
N ASP A 68 -8.15 -3.35 3.80
CA ASP A 68 -8.25 -2.06 4.48
C ASP A 68 -6.89 -1.31 4.39
N ILE A 69 -6.85 -0.05 4.79
CA ILE A 69 -5.64 0.78 4.70
C ILE A 69 -4.52 0.25 5.60
N GLY A 70 -4.85 -0.31 6.76
CA GLY A 70 -3.89 -0.93 7.66
C GLY A 70 -3.16 -2.10 6.99
N SER A 71 -3.91 -3.03 6.41
CA SER A 71 -3.37 -4.20 5.71
C SER A 71 -2.54 -3.80 4.49
N VAL A 72 -2.95 -2.77 3.74
CA VAL A 72 -2.16 -2.23 2.62
C VAL A 72 -0.86 -1.59 3.13
N ALA A 73 -0.90 -0.88 4.25
CA ALA A 73 0.29 -0.27 4.85
C ALA A 73 1.30 -1.32 5.33
N GLU A 74 0.82 -2.45 5.86
CA GLU A 74 1.68 -3.59 6.21
C GLU A 74 2.36 -4.18 4.98
N VAL A 75 1.62 -4.42 3.89
CA VAL A 75 2.20 -4.92 2.64
C VAL A 75 3.23 -3.94 2.07
N LEU A 76 2.95 -2.63 2.14
CA LEU A 76 3.91 -1.61 1.73
C LEU A 76 5.16 -1.62 2.62
N ALA A 77 5.01 -1.78 3.94
CA ALA A 77 6.12 -1.90 4.88
C ALA A 77 6.99 -3.12 4.57
N GLU A 78 6.36 -4.27 4.29
CA GLU A 78 7.02 -5.50 3.88
C GLU A 78 7.79 -5.31 2.57
N ALA A 79 7.19 -4.64 1.59
CA ALA A 79 7.83 -4.37 0.30
C ALA A 79 9.03 -3.42 0.44
N LEU A 80 8.90 -2.35 1.23
CA LEU A 80 9.98 -1.40 1.52
C LEU A 80 11.12 -2.05 2.32
N GLY A 81 10.79 -2.87 3.31
CA GLY A 81 11.75 -3.61 4.12
C GLY A 81 12.41 -4.77 3.35
N GLY A 82 11.67 -5.44 2.47
CA GLY A 82 12.15 -6.50 1.58
C GLY A 82 13.04 -5.96 0.45
N ASN A 83 12.79 -4.73 -0.02
CA ASN A 83 13.66 -4.05 -0.98
C ASN A 83 15.04 -3.68 -0.38
N ALA A 84 15.18 -3.66 0.95
CA ALA A 84 16.48 -3.57 1.61
C ALA A 84 17.27 -4.90 1.60
N GLY A 85 16.62 -6.02 1.24
CA GLY A 85 17.20 -7.37 1.12
C GLY A 85 17.37 -7.88 -0.31
N GLY A 86 16.93 -7.12 -1.32
CA GLY A 86 17.11 -7.41 -2.75
C GLY A 86 18.56 -7.25 -3.16
N SER A 87 19.39 -8.22 -2.76
CA SER A 87 20.76 -8.38 -3.17
C SER A 87 20.87 -8.29 -4.69
N ASP A 88 21.70 -7.33 -5.09
CA ASP A 88 22.57 -7.38 -6.24
C ASP A 88 22.78 -8.80 -6.77
N GLU A 89 22.09 -9.16 -7.85
CA GLU A 89 22.56 -10.19 -8.78
C GLU A 89 22.76 -9.51 -10.14
N ARG A 90 23.66 -8.51 -10.14
CA ARG A 90 24.28 -8.02 -11.36
C ARG A 90 25.35 -9.03 -11.76
N ARG A 91 24.90 -9.96 -12.61
CA ARG A 91 25.57 -10.53 -13.79
C ARG A 91 27.11 -10.44 -13.89
#